data_AF-A0A0L7L8R0-F1
#
_entry.id   AF-A0A0L7L8R0-F1
#
_cell.length_a   1.000
_cell.length_b   1.000
_cell.length_c   1.000
_cell.angle_alpha   90.00
_cell.angle_beta   90.00
_cell.angle_gamma   90.00
#
_symmetry.space_group_name_H-M   'P 1'
#
loop_
_entity.id
_entity.type
_entity.pdbx_description
1 polymer ?
#
loop_
_entity_poly.entity_id
_entity_poly.type
_entity_poly.pdbx_seq_one_letter_code
_entity_poly.pdbx_strand_id
1 'polypeptide(L)'
;MFHSNIGLYALTVLNITRYEEGKAPEPVLGAVVKQNGKQVSGEISVSPGTPLSMEIFLNEKSAPVYGLLVNYMHATDTGSQQETIILNG
;
A
#
# COMPACT_ATOMS: atom_id res chain seq x y z
N MET A 1 -57.64 -5.76 -6.82
CA MET A 1 -56.64 -6.82 -7.02
C MET A 1 -55.30 -6.16 -7.24
N PHE A 2 -54.41 -6.22 -6.26
CA PHE A 2 -53.03 -5.77 -6.40
C PHE A 2 -52.16 -7.00 -6.60
N HIS A 3 -51.51 -7.12 -7.75
CA HIS A 3 -50.54 -8.18 -8.03
C HIS A 3 -49.17 -7.71 -7.53
N SER A 4 -48.77 -8.19 -6.37
CA SER A 4 -47.44 -7.95 -5.80
C SER A 4 -46.43 -8.87 -6.49
N ASN A 5 -45.61 -8.33 -7.38
CA ASN A 5 -44.52 -9.05 -8.01
C ASN A 5 -43.33 -9.09 -7.05
N ILE A 6 -43.30 -10.09 -6.15
CA ILE A 6 -42.17 -10.32 -5.26
C ILE A 6 -41.11 -11.05 -6.10
N GLY A 7 -40.17 -10.27 -6.65
CA GLY A 7 -38.97 -10.81 -7.26
C GLY A 7 -38.20 -11.61 -6.21
N LEU A 8 -38.14 -12.92 -6.40
CA LEU A 8 -37.35 -13.83 -5.58
C LEU A 8 -35.87 -13.52 -5.84
N TYR A 9 -35.25 -12.71 -4.99
CA TYR A 9 -33.78 -12.69 -4.90
C TYR A 9 -33.36 -14.07 -4.37
N ALA A 10 -32.83 -14.92 -5.25
CA ALA A 10 -32.30 -16.20 -4.84
C ALA A 10 -31.17 -15.95 -3.84
N LEU A 11 -31.42 -16.31 -2.57
CA LEU A 11 -30.38 -16.38 -1.56
C LEU A 11 -29.34 -17.39 -2.08
N THR A 12 -28.15 -16.92 -2.45
CA THR A 12 -27.04 -17.82 -2.73
C THR A 12 -26.64 -18.49 -1.42
N VAL A 13 -27.10 -19.72 -1.22
CA VAL A 13 -26.71 -20.54 -0.07
C VAL A 13 -25.23 -20.91 -0.24
N LEU A 14 -24.38 -20.39 0.65
CA LEU A 14 -22.97 -20.79 0.72
C LEU A 14 -22.90 -22.22 1.29
N ASN A 15 -22.69 -23.20 0.42
CA ASN A 15 -22.63 -24.61 0.81
C ASN A 15 -21.17 -25.00 1.10
N ILE A 16 -20.75 -24.89 2.37
CA ILE A 16 -19.39 -25.26 2.80
C ILE A 16 -19.34 -26.78 3.00
N THR A 17 -18.88 -27.51 1.99
CA THR A 17 -18.82 -28.99 2.01
C THR A 17 -17.48 -29.54 2.50
N ARG A 18 -16.49 -28.69 2.73
CA ARG A 18 -15.18 -29.06 3.23
C ARG A 18 -14.54 -27.93 4.01
N TYR A 19 -13.57 -28.28 4.83
CA TYR A 19 -12.71 -27.33 5.52
C TYR A 19 -11.74 -26.68 4.52
N GLU A 20 -11.58 -25.37 4.61
CA GLU A 20 -10.67 -24.57 3.80
C GLU A 20 -9.84 -23.69 4.73
N GLU A 21 -8.52 -23.71 4.54
CA GLU A 21 -7.59 -22.79 5.20
C GLU A 21 -6.92 -21.93 4.15
N GLY A 22 -6.84 -20.63 4.42
CA GLY A 22 -6.04 -19.68 3.67
C GLY A 22 -5.12 -18.93 4.61
N LYS A 23 -3.88 -18.66 4.16
CA LYS A 23 -2.99 -17.70 4.81
C LYS A 23 -2.93 -16.45 3.97
N ALA A 24 -3.03 -15.30 4.63
CA ALA A 24 -2.71 -14.04 3.99
C ALA A 24 -1.25 -14.07 3.49
N PRO A 25 -0.93 -13.39 2.38
CA PRO A 25 0.43 -13.33 1.89
C PRO A 25 1.33 -12.61 2.89
N GLU A 26 2.60 -13.00 2.96
CA GLU A 26 3.59 -12.21 3.72
C GLU A 26 3.69 -10.80 3.11
N PRO A 27 3.56 -9.73 3.91
CA PRO A 27 3.56 -8.37 3.40
C PRO A 27 4.95 -7.98 2.93
N VAL A 28 5.05 -7.51 1.68
CA VAL A 28 6.29 -6.98 1.12
C VAL A 28 6.11 -5.51 0.76
N LEU A 29 6.89 -4.67 1.42
CA LEU A 29 7.00 -3.24 1.09
C LEU A 29 8.16 -2.98 0.13
N GLY A 30 7.91 -2.10 -0.83
CA GLY A 30 8.91 -1.46 -1.65
C GLY A 30 8.92 0.05 -1.39
N ALA A 31 10.08 0.66 -1.58
CA ALA A 31 10.24 2.11 -1.61
C ALA A 31 11.15 2.48 -2.76
N VAL A 32 10.76 3.51 -3.52
CA VAL A 32 11.58 4.06 -4.60
C VAL A 32 11.63 5.57 -4.50
N VAL A 33 12.78 6.13 -4.85
CA VAL A 33 12.94 7.57 -5.03
C VAL A 33 12.84 7.86 -6.52
N LYS A 34 12.18 8.95 -6.86
CA LYS A 34 12.02 9.45 -8.22
C LYS A 34 12.44 10.91 -8.31
N GLN A 35 13.16 11.23 -9.37
CA GLN A 35 13.50 12.58 -9.79
C GLN A 35 12.87 12.82 -11.17
N ASN A 36 12.09 13.89 -11.33
CA ASN A 36 11.37 14.20 -12.57
C ASN A 36 10.55 13.01 -13.10
N GLY A 37 9.89 12.28 -12.20
CA GLY A 37 9.05 11.11 -12.51
C GLY A 37 9.80 9.83 -12.88
N LYS A 38 11.14 9.84 -12.90
CA LYS A 38 11.96 8.66 -13.18
C LYS A 38 12.58 8.12 -11.90
N GLN A 39 12.52 6.80 -11.74
CA GLN A 39 13.20 6.12 -10.64
C GLN A 39 14.70 6.36 -10.73
N VAL A 40 15.29 6.76 -9.60
CA VAL A 40 16.73 6.85 -9.46
C VAL A 40 17.30 5.50 -9.03
N SER A 41 18.49 5.16 -9.50
CA SER A 41 19.18 3.91 -9.17
C SER A 41 20.55 4.23 -8.56
N GLY A 42 20.86 3.60 -7.42
CA GLY A 42 22.14 3.76 -6.74
C GLY A 42 22.29 5.13 -6.06
N GLU A 43 23.53 5.58 -5.94
CA GLU A 43 23.88 6.88 -5.40
C GLU A 43 23.62 7.98 -6.44
N ILE A 44 23.05 9.11 -6.00
CA ILE A 44 22.76 10.24 -6.87
C ILE A 44 23.35 11.53 -6.31
N SER A 45 23.87 12.38 -7.20
CA SER A 45 24.20 13.76 -6.87
C SER A 45 23.03 14.65 -7.27
N VAL A 46 22.43 15.33 -6.29
CA VAL A 46 21.33 16.27 -6.51
C VAL A 46 21.77 17.68 -6.13
N SER A 47 21.35 18.67 -6.92
CA SER A 47 21.54 20.07 -6.53
C SER A 47 20.60 20.41 -5.37
N PRO A 48 21.02 21.27 -4.42
CA PRO A 48 20.13 21.75 -3.36
C PRO A 48 18.82 22.31 -3.93
N GLY A 49 17.69 21.96 -3.31
CA GLY A 49 16.36 22.36 -3.77
C GLY A 49 15.80 21.53 -4.93
N THR A 50 16.52 20.53 -5.43
CA THR A 50 15.97 19.58 -6.42
C THR A 50 14.81 18.81 -5.79
N PRO A 51 13.59 18.89 -6.33
CA PRO A 51 12.47 18.13 -5.81
C PRO A 51 12.67 16.64 -6.07
N LEU A 52 12.54 15.85 -5.01
CA LEU A 52 12.50 14.41 -5.05
C LEU A 52 11.13 13.93 -4.60
N SER A 53 10.67 12.83 -5.17
CA SER A 53 9.46 12.15 -4.75
C SER A 53 9.82 10.76 -4.27
N MET A 54 9.21 10.34 -3.16
CA MET A 54 9.34 8.98 -2.65
C MET A 54 8.00 8.29 -2.82
N GLU A 55 8.03 7.08 -3.37
CA GLU A 55 6.86 6.22 -3.49
C GLU A 55 7.07 4.98 -2.63
N ILE A 56 6.14 4.73 -1.71
CA ILE A 56 6.10 3.54 -0.86
C ILE A 56 4.89 2.73 -1.30
N PHE A 57 5.09 1.44 -1.52
CA PHE A 57 4.06 0.57 -2.07
C PHE A 57 4.14 -0.85 -1.53
N LEU A 58 3.01 -1.55 -1.58
CA LEU A 58 2.94 -2.99 -1.38
C LEU A 58 3.14 -3.69 -2.73
N ASN A 59 3.79 -4.86 -2.72
CA ASN A 59 3.86 -5.67 -3.93
C ASN A 59 2.47 -6.17 -4.38
N GLU A 60 2.38 -6.67 -5.61
CA GLU A 60 1.11 -7.09 -6.22
C GLU A 60 0.36 -8.16 -5.41
N LYS A 61 1.08 -9.00 -4.67
CA LYS A 61 0.46 -10.03 -3.81
C LYS A 61 -0.14 -9.44 -2.53
N SER A 62 0.51 -8.43 -1.96
CA SER A 62 0.15 -7.84 -0.66
C SER A 62 -0.88 -6.72 -0.78
N ALA A 63 -0.83 -5.94 -1.87
CA ALA A 63 -1.67 -4.75 -2.08
C ALA A 63 -3.20 -5.01 -2.01
N PRO A 64 -3.73 -6.17 -2.44
CA PRO A 64 -5.16 -6.45 -2.31
C PRO A 64 -5.62 -6.78 -0.88
N VAL A 65 -4.69 -7.07 0.05
CA VAL A 65 -4.99 -7.57 1.39
C VAL A 65 -4.69 -6.54 2.48
N TYR A 66 -3.62 -5.76 2.29
CA TYR A 66 -3.13 -4.82 3.29
C TYR A 66 -3.23 -3.37 2.82
N GLY A 67 -3.33 -2.45 3.78
CA GLY A 67 -3.18 -1.01 3.57
C GLY A 67 -1.84 -0.48 4.11
N LEU A 68 -1.48 0.74 3.72
CA LEU A 68 -0.29 1.44 4.21
C LEU A 68 -0.70 2.61 5.11
N LEU A 69 -0.15 2.65 6.32
CA LEU A 69 -0.23 3.78 7.25
C LEU A 69 1.19 4.18 7.63
N VAL A 70 1.51 5.47 7.58
CA VAL A 70 2.85 5.98 7.88
C VAL A 70 2.80 6.96 9.03
N ASN A 71 3.01 6.43 10.24
CA ASN A 71 2.98 7.24 11.46
C ASN A 71 4.24 8.08 11.66
N TYR A 72 5.40 7.62 11.16
CA TYR A 72 6.68 8.32 11.32
C TYR A 72 7.63 8.02 10.15
N MET A 73 8.22 9.07 9.58
CA MET A 73 9.25 8.98 8.55
C MET A 73 10.28 10.10 8.77
N HIS A 74 11.56 9.78 8.65
CA HIS A 74 12.64 10.76 8.70
C HIS A 74 13.73 10.41 7.69
N ALA A 75 14.45 11.42 7.23
CA ALA A 75 15.68 11.28 6.46
C ALA A 75 16.90 11.44 7.37
N THR A 76 18.00 10.76 7.05
CA THR A 76 19.26 10.87 7.78
C THR A 76 20.44 10.72 6.84
N ASP A 77 21.49 11.51 7.08
CA ASP A 77 22.74 11.49 6.30
C ASP A 77 23.67 10.35 6.78
N THR A 78 23.76 10.11 8.10
CA THR A 78 24.55 9.01 8.71
C THR A 78 24.14 8.74 10.19
N GLY A 79 22.93 9.11 10.60
CA GLY A 79 22.45 9.02 11.98
C GLY A 79 22.79 10.22 12.87
N SER A 80 23.78 11.04 12.50
CA SER A 80 24.18 12.25 13.26
C SER A 80 23.28 13.46 13.00
N GLN A 81 22.62 13.49 11.84
CA GLN A 81 21.64 14.50 11.45
C GLN A 81 20.38 13.80 10.96
N GLN A 82 19.22 14.23 11.45
CA GLN A 82 17.92 13.67 11.13
C GLN A 82 16.95 14.79 10.82
N GLU A 83 16.15 14.61 9.77
CA GLU A 83 15.07 15.50 9.39
C GLU A 83 13.76 14.71 9.40
N THR A 84 12.79 15.14 10.21
CA THR A 84 11.46 14.50 10.25
C THR A 84 10.67 14.92 9.01
N ILE A 85 10.21 13.94 8.24
CA ILE A 85 9.38 14.14 7.04
C ILE A 85 7.90 13.97 7.38
N ILE A 86 7.55 12.93 8.17
CA ILE A 86 6.19 12.64 8.62
C ILE A 86 6.23 12.34 10.11
N LEU A 87 5.29 12.91 10.86
CA LEU A 87 5.05 12.61 12.27
C LEU A 87 3.55 12.63 12.54
N ASN A 88 3.04 11.56 13.16
CA ASN A 88 1.62 11.35 13.46
C ASN A 88 0.74 11.34 12.20
N GLY A 89 1.15 10.55 11.20
CA GLY A 89 0.46 10.34 9.93
C GLY A 89 -0.42 9.09 9.88
#